data_AF-A0AAW1D639-F1
#
_entry.id   AF-A0AAW1D639-F1
#
_cell.length_a   1.000
_cell.length_b   1.000
_cell.length_c   1.000
_cell.angle_alpha   90.00
_cell.angle_beta   90.00
_cell.angle_gamma   90.00
#
_symmetry.space_group_name_H-M   'P 1'
#
loop_
_entity.id
_entity.type
_entity.pdbx_description
1 polymer ?
#
loop_
_entity_poly.entity_id
_entity_poly.type
_entity_poly.pdbx_seq_one_letter_code
_entity_poly.pdbx_strand_id
1 'polypeptide(L)'
;MIQQKNDESIEYINREKLFKYIETKEFLAVVFYNDEDPDVPRVLRHIELIDDEAAEYGIKIVKCDDLLMAKKYGYRNPPGISYFRKGKYINYDGDIDDEEELLDWLTDPANMELTEHIERVNRKMFNKIRQTSDYVAVFFYSDDCKQCGRVLAEIEHIDDEADSAGIDFVKINDKKLAKELGVFALPAVLFFKMGSKEPVIYAGNL
;
A
#
# COMPACT_ATOMS: atom_id res chain seq x y z
N MET A 1 -16.37 3.91 -38.84
CA MET A 1 -15.73 3.00 -37.86
C MET A 1 -15.88 3.63 -36.51
N ILE A 2 -16.64 2.98 -35.64
CA ILE A 2 -16.97 3.47 -34.31
C ILE A 2 -15.67 3.41 -33.50
N GLN A 3 -15.18 4.57 -33.03
CA GLN A 3 -14.16 4.63 -31.99
C GLN A 3 -14.75 3.94 -30.76
N GLN A 4 -14.25 2.75 -30.43
CA GLN A 4 -14.45 2.18 -29.10
C GLN A 4 -13.61 3.01 -28.12
N LYS A 5 -14.29 3.96 -27.46
CA LYS A 5 -13.90 4.42 -26.13
C LYS A 5 -14.32 3.32 -25.16
N ASN A 6 -13.33 2.65 -24.57
CA ASN A 6 -13.33 2.00 -23.26
C ASN A 6 -11.96 1.32 -23.17
N ASP A 7 -10.99 2.01 -22.58
CA ASP A 7 -9.72 1.38 -22.23
C ASP A 7 -9.58 1.54 -20.71
N GLU A 8 -10.41 0.77 -20.00
CA GLU A 8 -10.13 0.29 -18.64
C GLU A 8 -8.94 -0.66 -18.79
N SER A 9 -7.76 -0.10 -19.06
CA SER A 9 -6.52 -0.87 -19.13
C SER A 9 -5.44 -0.21 -18.30
N ILE A 10 -4.56 -1.05 -17.72
CA ILE A 10 -3.44 -0.63 -16.90
C ILE A 10 -2.69 0.46 -17.64
N GLU A 11 -2.53 1.59 -16.96
CA GLU A 11 -1.97 2.79 -17.55
C GLU A 11 -0.53 2.55 -18.05
N TYR A 12 -0.31 2.84 -19.33
CA TYR A 12 1.03 2.88 -19.88
C TYR A 12 1.80 4.12 -19.39
N ILE A 13 3.06 3.92 -18.99
CA ILE A 13 3.95 4.99 -18.57
C ILE A 13 5.31 4.92 -19.29
N ASN A 14 5.79 6.10 -19.66
CA ASN A 14 7.16 6.27 -20.13
C ASN A 14 8.14 6.45 -18.95
N ARG A 15 9.44 6.49 -19.26
CA ARG A 15 10.52 6.65 -18.28
C ARG A 15 10.36 7.89 -17.37
N GLU A 16 9.97 9.03 -17.92
CA GLU A 16 9.80 10.26 -17.14
C GLU A 16 8.70 10.10 -16.08
N LYS A 17 7.56 9.55 -16.52
CA LYS A 17 6.41 9.31 -15.65
C LYS A 17 6.68 8.21 -14.62
N LEU A 18 7.49 7.20 -14.96
CA LEU A 18 7.99 6.20 -14.02
C LEU A 18 8.72 6.85 -12.85
N PHE A 19 9.72 7.70 -13.12
CA PHE A 19 10.45 8.39 -12.05
C PHE A 19 9.55 9.30 -11.22
N LYS A 20 8.68 10.07 -11.88
CA LYS A 20 7.69 10.90 -11.18
C LYS A 20 6.79 10.06 -10.27
N TYR A 21 6.34 8.89 -10.70
CA TYR A 21 5.46 8.05 -9.89
C TYR A 21 6.19 7.39 -8.74
N ILE A 22 7.43 6.93 -8.93
CA ILE A 22 8.27 6.42 -7.84
C ILE A 22 8.45 7.47 -6.73
N GLU A 23 8.55 8.76 -7.09
CA GLU A 23 8.68 9.86 -6.13
C GLU A 23 7.37 10.27 -5.45
N THR A 24 6.24 10.17 -6.15
CA THR A 24 4.98 10.80 -5.71
C THR A 24 3.90 9.82 -5.26
N LYS A 25 4.02 8.54 -5.62
CA LYS A 25 3.07 7.50 -5.24
C LYS A 25 3.59 6.76 -4.03
N GLU A 26 2.72 6.59 -3.04
CA GLU A 26 3.05 5.84 -1.83
C GLU A 26 3.26 4.35 -2.14
N PHE A 27 2.40 3.79 -2.99
CA PHE A 27 2.42 2.41 -3.45
C PHE A 27 2.25 2.35 -4.97
N LEU A 28 3.25 1.82 -5.67
CA LEU A 28 3.29 1.74 -7.14
C LEU A 28 3.78 0.37 -7.59
N ALA A 29 2.92 -0.39 -8.26
CA ALA A 29 3.30 -1.63 -8.94
C ALA A 29 3.58 -1.34 -10.42
N VAL A 30 4.79 -1.68 -10.88
CA VAL A 30 5.23 -1.46 -12.26
C VAL A 30 5.46 -2.79 -12.94
N VAL A 31 4.64 -3.08 -13.94
CA VAL A 31 4.81 -4.23 -14.84
C VAL A 31 5.78 -3.82 -15.94
N PHE A 32 7.00 -4.35 -15.88
CA PHE A 32 7.94 -4.26 -16.99
C PHE A 32 7.65 -5.37 -17.98
N TYR A 33 7.56 -5.05 -19.28
CA TYR A 33 7.25 -6.02 -20.32
C TYR A 33 8.07 -5.79 -21.59
N ASN A 34 8.11 -6.78 -22.48
CA ASN A 34 8.58 -6.66 -23.86
C ASN A 34 7.37 -6.70 -24.79
N ASP A 35 7.15 -5.68 -25.61
CA ASP A 35 5.97 -5.59 -26.49
C ASP A 35 6.01 -6.58 -27.67
N GLU A 36 7.20 -7.11 -27.99
CA GLU A 36 7.39 -8.17 -28.98
C GLU A 36 7.06 -9.57 -28.45
N ASP A 37 6.88 -9.72 -27.14
CA ASP A 37 6.58 -11.01 -26.52
C ASP A 37 5.08 -11.37 -26.69
N PRO A 38 4.75 -12.49 -27.37
CA PRO A 38 3.37 -12.88 -27.63
C PRO A 38 2.57 -13.26 -26.38
N ASP A 39 3.23 -13.55 -25.25
CA ASP A 39 2.57 -13.94 -24.00
C ASP A 39 2.19 -12.71 -23.14
N VAL A 40 2.81 -11.55 -23.36
CA VAL A 40 2.56 -10.33 -22.59
C VAL A 40 1.10 -9.86 -22.61
N PRO A 41 0.36 -9.90 -23.74
CA PRO A 41 -1.06 -9.55 -23.75
C PRO A 41 -1.93 -10.43 -22.84
N ARG A 42 -1.51 -11.67 -22.56
CA ARG A 42 -2.18 -12.55 -21.60
C ARG A 42 -1.85 -12.12 -20.18
N VAL A 43 -0.57 -11.95 -19.86
CA VAL A 43 -0.10 -11.49 -18.54
C VAL A 43 -0.74 -10.16 -18.14
N LEU A 44 -0.73 -9.16 -19.02
CA LEU A 44 -1.35 -7.85 -18.75
C LEU A 44 -2.86 -7.94 -18.49
N ARG A 45 -3.55 -8.94 -19.06
CA ARG A 45 -4.97 -9.18 -18.81
C ARG A 45 -5.22 -9.73 -17.41
N HIS A 46 -4.38 -10.65 -16.93
CA HIS A 46 -4.48 -11.15 -15.56
C HIS A 46 -4.28 -10.03 -14.55
N ILE A 47 -3.28 -9.17 -14.78
CA ILE A 47 -3.00 -8.03 -13.90
C ILE A 47 -4.14 -6.99 -13.96
N GLU A 48 -4.82 -6.81 -15.10
CA GLU A 48 -5.98 -5.92 -15.19
C GLU A 48 -7.11 -6.35 -14.24
N LEU A 49 -7.31 -7.66 -14.07
CA LEU A 49 -8.38 -8.20 -13.22
C LEU A 49 -8.25 -7.78 -11.75
N ILE A 50 -7.04 -7.40 -11.32
CA ILE A 50 -6.75 -6.97 -9.95
C ILE A 50 -6.54 -5.46 -9.79
N ASP A 51 -6.52 -4.66 -10.88
CA ASP A 51 -6.18 -3.22 -10.81
C ASP A 51 -7.17 -2.45 -9.93
N ASP A 52 -8.47 -2.69 -10.10
CA ASP A 52 -9.52 -2.05 -9.31
C ASP A 52 -9.40 -2.39 -7.81
N GLU A 53 -9.14 -3.67 -7.50
CA GLU A 53 -9.00 -4.11 -6.12
C GLU A 53 -7.73 -3.55 -5.47
N ALA A 54 -6.60 -3.59 -6.17
CA ALA A 54 -5.34 -3.00 -5.73
C ALA A 54 -5.48 -1.48 -5.49
N ALA A 55 -6.26 -0.78 -6.32
CA ALA A 55 -6.55 0.64 -6.15
C ALA A 55 -7.32 0.95 -4.85
N GLU A 56 -8.16 0.04 -4.34
CA GLU A 56 -8.79 0.21 -3.03
C GLU A 56 -7.78 0.14 -1.87
N TYR A 57 -6.65 -0.54 -2.07
CA TYR A 57 -5.46 -0.48 -1.22
C TYR A 57 -4.53 0.69 -1.60
N GLY A 58 -4.97 1.66 -2.40
CA GLY A 58 -4.15 2.81 -2.80
C GLY A 58 -2.93 2.45 -3.67
N ILE A 59 -2.86 1.23 -4.18
CA ILE A 59 -1.79 0.75 -5.05
C ILE A 59 -2.11 1.21 -6.46
N LYS A 60 -1.18 1.92 -7.09
CA LYS A 60 -1.29 2.25 -8.51
C LYS A 60 -0.56 1.20 -9.34
N ILE A 61 -1.26 0.46 -10.20
CA ILE A 61 -0.63 -0.42 -11.19
C ILE A 61 -0.41 0.35 -12.50
N VAL A 62 0.77 0.17 -13.10
CA VAL A 62 1.19 0.76 -14.37
C VAL A 62 2.02 -0.24 -15.18
N LYS A 63 2.07 -0.05 -16.50
CA LYS A 63 2.89 -0.87 -17.41
C LYS A 63 3.97 -0.04 -18.12
N CYS A 64 5.16 -0.61 -18.32
CA CYS A 64 6.30 0.05 -18.93
C CYS A 64 7.09 -0.92 -19.85
N ASP A 65 7.27 -0.56 -21.12
CA ASP A 65 8.02 -1.32 -22.13
C ASP A 65 9.49 -0.87 -22.29
N ASP A 66 9.97 0.03 -21.43
CA ASP A 66 11.35 0.49 -21.48
C ASP A 66 12.30 -0.60 -20.98
N LEU A 67 12.86 -1.39 -21.90
CA LEU A 67 13.78 -2.50 -21.62
C LEU A 67 15.03 -2.08 -20.83
N LEU A 68 15.46 -0.81 -20.92
CA LEU A 68 16.57 -0.31 -20.11
C LEU A 68 16.14 -0.11 -18.65
N MET A 69 14.91 0.33 -18.41
CA MET A 69 14.34 0.41 -17.06
C MET A 69 14.04 -0.98 -16.50
N ALA A 70 13.48 -1.89 -17.30
CA ALA A 70 13.30 -3.29 -16.92
C ALA A 70 14.61 -3.90 -16.40
N LYS A 71 15.70 -3.74 -17.18
CA LYS A 71 17.04 -4.20 -16.80
C LYS A 71 17.57 -3.50 -15.54
N LYS A 72 17.32 -2.20 -15.37
CA LYS A 72 17.72 -1.44 -14.17
C LYS A 72 17.11 -2.02 -12.90
N TYR A 73 15.85 -2.45 -12.96
CA TYR A 73 15.13 -3.03 -11.82
C TYR A 73 15.23 -4.55 -11.75
N GLY A 74 16.10 -5.18 -12.54
CA GLY A 74 16.48 -6.59 -12.38
C GLY A 74 15.91 -7.55 -13.44
N TYR A 75 15.09 -7.07 -14.38
CA TYR A 75 14.48 -7.92 -15.40
C TYR A 75 15.30 -7.92 -16.69
N ARG A 76 16.06 -9.00 -16.91
CA ARG A 76 16.77 -9.23 -18.18
C ARG A 76 15.84 -9.77 -19.27
N ASN A 77 14.88 -10.60 -18.86
CA ASN A 77 13.84 -11.18 -19.70
C ASN A 77 12.49 -10.85 -19.06
N PRO A 78 11.90 -9.68 -19.33
CA PRO A 78 10.55 -9.36 -18.86
C PRO A 78 9.53 -10.29 -19.55
N PRO A 79 8.33 -10.51 -18.96
CA PRO A 79 7.67 -9.66 -17.98
C PRO A 79 8.16 -9.82 -16.53
N GLY A 80 7.91 -8.79 -15.71
CA GLY A 80 8.17 -8.82 -14.26
C GLY A 80 7.60 -7.59 -13.55
N ILE A 81 7.36 -7.72 -12.24
CA ILE A 81 6.66 -6.68 -11.44
C ILE A 81 7.55 -6.17 -10.31
N SER A 82 7.91 -4.89 -10.38
CA SER A 82 8.51 -4.20 -9.22
C SER A 82 7.45 -3.43 -8.45
N TYR A 83 7.43 -3.63 -7.12
CA TYR A 83 6.57 -2.90 -6.22
C TYR A 83 7.37 -1.85 -5.44
N PHE A 84 7.14 -0.59 -5.80
CA PHE A 84 7.78 0.58 -5.20
C PHE A 84 6.96 1.09 -4.03
N ARG A 85 7.61 1.27 -2.88
CA ARG A 85 7.04 1.97 -1.72
C ARG A 85 8.08 2.92 -1.12
N LYS A 86 7.69 4.19 -0.95
CA LYS A 86 8.55 5.28 -0.40
C LYS A 86 9.98 5.31 -0.97
N GLY A 87 10.12 5.13 -2.29
CA GLY A 87 11.40 5.21 -3.01
C GLY A 87 12.28 3.96 -2.98
N LYS A 88 11.94 2.93 -2.19
CA LYS A 88 12.54 1.59 -2.28
C LYS A 88 11.64 0.68 -3.12
N TYR A 89 12.17 -0.44 -3.59
CA TYR A 89 11.40 -1.44 -4.34
C TYR A 89 11.75 -2.86 -3.91
N ILE A 90 10.77 -3.75 -4.06
CA ILE A 90 10.97 -5.20 -4.09
C ILE A 90 10.47 -5.73 -5.42
N ASN A 91 10.97 -6.89 -5.83
CA ASN A 91 10.52 -7.57 -7.03
C ASN A 91 9.67 -8.76 -6.63
N TYR A 92 8.57 -8.95 -7.34
CA TYR A 92 7.78 -10.17 -7.24
C TYR A 92 8.53 -11.33 -7.90
N ASP A 93 8.64 -12.44 -7.20
CA ASP A 93 9.33 -13.66 -7.62
C ASP A 93 8.41 -14.90 -7.70
N GLY A 94 7.11 -14.71 -7.47
CA GLY A 94 6.06 -15.73 -7.63
C GLY A 94 5.53 -15.84 -9.07
N ASP A 95 4.37 -16.49 -9.24
CA ASP A 95 3.75 -16.66 -10.55
C ASP A 95 2.95 -15.41 -10.95
N ILE A 96 3.34 -14.77 -12.05
CA ILE A 96 2.67 -13.56 -12.56
C ILE A 96 1.32 -13.85 -13.20
N ASP A 97 1.06 -15.13 -13.51
CA ASP A 97 -0.21 -15.59 -14.05
C ASP A 97 -1.23 -15.92 -12.96
N ASP A 98 -0.78 -16.03 -11.70
CA ASP A 98 -1.65 -16.19 -10.54
C ASP A 98 -2.03 -14.79 -10.00
N GLU A 99 -3.19 -14.33 -10.44
CA GLU A 99 -3.75 -13.03 -10.07
C GLU A 99 -4.09 -12.94 -8.56
N GLU A 100 -4.48 -14.05 -7.93
CA GLU A 100 -4.76 -14.09 -6.48
C GLU A 100 -3.46 -13.98 -5.69
N GLU A 101 -2.44 -14.76 -6.04
CA GLU A 101 -1.12 -14.70 -5.39
C GLU A 101 -0.50 -13.30 -5.52
N LEU A 102 -0.55 -12.72 -6.73
CA LEU A 102 0.00 -11.38 -6.98
C LEU A 102 -0.73 -10.31 -6.16
N LEU A 103 -2.07 -10.35 -6.11
CA LEU A 103 -2.84 -9.39 -5.34
C LEU A 103 -2.58 -9.54 -3.83
N ASP A 104 -2.50 -10.76 -3.33
CA ASP A 104 -2.15 -11.01 -1.93
C ASP A 104 -0.75 -10.50 -1.62
N TRP A 105 0.23 -10.74 -2.50
CA TRP A 105 1.58 -10.24 -2.34
C TRP A 105 1.64 -8.70 -2.35
N LEU A 106 0.90 -8.04 -3.24
CA LEU A 106 0.80 -6.57 -3.32
C LEU A 106 0.13 -5.95 -2.08
N THR A 107 -0.77 -6.69 -1.43
CA THR A 107 -1.59 -6.21 -0.30
C THR A 107 -1.16 -6.78 1.06
N ASP A 108 -0.10 -7.58 1.08
CA ASP A 108 0.49 -8.11 2.31
C ASP A 108 1.10 -6.95 3.11
N PRO A 109 0.71 -6.75 4.38
CA PRO A 109 1.28 -5.71 5.23
C PRO A 109 2.81 -5.67 5.22
N ALA A 110 3.50 -6.82 5.28
CA ALA A 110 4.96 -6.88 5.26
C ALA A 110 5.57 -6.41 3.93
N ASN A 111 4.83 -6.56 2.82
CA ASN A 111 5.21 -6.06 1.51
C ASN A 111 4.72 -4.62 1.26
N MET A 112 3.88 -4.05 2.11
CA MET A 112 3.52 -2.64 2.05
C MET A 112 4.43 -1.81 2.96
N GLU A 113 4.82 -2.38 4.09
CA GLU A 113 5.65 -1.80 5.14
C GLU A 113 7.08 -1.55 4.67
N LEU A 114 7.61 -0.36 5.00
CA LEU A 114 8.96 0.04 4.61
C LEU A 114 9.45 1.26 5.42
N THR A 115 9.30 1.35 6.75
CA THR A 115 9.80 2.55 7.46
C THR A 115 10.29 2.37 8.89
N GLU A 116 11.17 3.30 9.29
CA GLU A 116 11.51 3.67 10.67
C GLU A 116 10.42 4.59 11.28
N HIS A 117 9.20 4.51 10.75
CA HIS A 117 8.12 5.47 11.00
C HIS A 117 6.75 4.81 10.85
N ILE A 118 5.87 5.06 11.81
CA ILE A 118 4.49 4.57 11.88
C ILE A 118 3.78 4.66 10.52
N GLU A 119 3.27 3.53 10.03
CA GLU A 119 2.70 3.39 8.71
C GLU A 119 1.36 4.11 8.59
N ARG A 120 1.22 4.94 7.54
CA ARG A 120 -0.09 5.50 7.20
C ARG A 120 -0.89 4.44 6.45
N VAL A 121 -2.07 4.10 6.97
CA VAL A 121 -2.94 3.12 6.33
C VAL A 121 -4.33 3.70 6.03
N ASN A 122 -4.93 3.21 4.96
CA ASN A 122 -6.33 3.47 4.67
C ASN A 122 -7.23 2.44 5.37
N ARG A 123 -8.55 2.60 5.24
CA ARG A 123 -9.53 1.70 5.88
C ARG A 123 -9.41 0.24 5.43
N LYS A 124 -9.14 -0.02 4.15
CA LYS A 124 -9.05 -1.39 3.61
C LYS A 124 -7.79 -2.09 4.14
N MET A 125 -6.65 -1.40 4.11
CA MET A 125 -5.40 -1.85 4.73
C MET A 125 -5.57 -2.13 6.21
N PHE A 126 -6.15 -1.19 6.97
CA PHE A 126 -6.42 -1.36 8.39
C PHE A 126 -7.21 -2.65 8.67
N ASN A 127 -8.24 -2.92 7.88
CA ASN A 127 -9.03 -4.14 8.02
C ASN A 127 -8.24 -5.42 7.70
N LYS A 128 -7.28 -5.39 6.76
CA LYS A 128 -6.41 -6.53 6.46
C LYS A 128 -5.42 -6.77 7.61
N ILE A 129 -4.77 -5.72 8.11
CA ILE A 129 -3.88 -5.78 9.29
C ILE A 129 -4.62 -6.35 10.50
N ARG A 130 -5.86 -5.91 10.75
CA ARG A 130 -6.71 -6.45 11.84
C ARG A 130 -7.00 -7.96 11.75
N GLN A 131 -6.85 -8.57 10.57
CA GLN A 131 -7.08 -10.00 10.36
C GLN A 131 -5.81 -10.84 10.53
N THR A 132 -4.64 -10.25 10.32
CA THR A 132 -3.35 -10.94 10.34
C THR A 132 -2.57 -10.72 11.62
N SER A 133 -2.83 -9.61 12.32
CA SER A 133 -2.01 -9.15 13.44
C SER A 133 -2.67 -9.40 14.80
N ASP A 134 -1.88 -9.93 15.74
CA ASP A 134 -2.33 -10.24 17.11
C ASP A 134 -2.71 -8.97 17.88
N TYR A 135 -1.93 -7.91 17.72
CA TYR A 135 -2.09 -6.63 18.40
C TYR A 135 -1.85 -5.48 17.42
N VAL A 136 -2.73 -4.48 17.44
CA VAL A 136 -2.63 -3.30 16.57
C VAL A 136 -2.89 -2.04 17.39
N ALA A 137 -1.96 -1.11 17.39
CA ALA A 137 -2.14 0.24 17.89
C ALA A 137 -2.45 1.19 16.72
N VAL A 138 -3.46 2.03 16.87
CA VAL A 138 -3.95 2.92 15.81
C VAL A 138 -3.96 4.36 16.30
N PHE A 139 -3.12 5.19 15.69
CA PHE A 139 -3.14 6.64 15.88
C PHE A 139 -4.09 7.31 14.86
N PHE A 140 -5.24 7.76 15.33
CA PHE A 140 -6.14 8.59 14.52
C PHE A 140 -5.70 10.05 14.57
N TYR A 141 -5.57 10.64 13.39
CA TYR A 141 -5.16 12.05 13.23
C TYR A 141 -5.97 12.74 12.14
N SER A 142 -5.73 14.04 11.98
CA SER A 142 -6.16 14.75 10.78
C SER A 142 -5.23 15.90 10.42
N ASP A 143 -5.24 16.31 9.15
CA ASP A 143 -4.36 17.37 8.65
C ASP A 143 -4.70 18.75 9.25
N ASP A 144 -5.93 18.96 9.73
CA ASP A 144 -6.38 20.18 10.42
C ASP A 144 -6.15 20.16 11.95
N CYS A 145 -5.61 19.06 12.48
CA CYS A 145 -5.37 18.88 13.90
C CYS A 145 -4.01 19.48 14.33
N LYS A 146 -4.06 20.60 15.06
CA LYS A 146 -2.85 21.34 15.49
C LYS A 146 -1.91 20.56 16.40
N GLN A 147 -2.46 19.66 17.23
CA GLN A 147 -1.66 18.88 18.20
C GLN A 147 -1.14 17.57 17.60
N CYS A 148 -1.77 17.05 16.53
CA CYS A 148 -1.49 15.72 16.01
C CYS A 148 -0.03 15.55 15.56
N GLY A 149 0.59 16.58 14.97
CA GLY A 149 2.00 16.50 14.58
C GLY A 149 2.96 16.33 15.76
N ARG A 150 2.66 16.98 16.90
CA ARG A 150 3.45 16.83 18.12
C ARG A 150 3.25 15.44 18.73
N VAL A 151 2.00 15.01 18.87
CA VAL A 151 1.70 13.67 19.44
C VAL A 151 2.30 12.58 18.57
N LEU A 152 2.21 12.69 17.24
CA LEU A 152 2.82 11.73 16.33
C LEU A 152 4.33 11.61 16.58
N ALA A 153 5.04 12.73 16.72
CA ALA A 153 6.48 12.69 17.00
C ALA A 153 6.82 11.94 18.30
N GLU A 154 6.01 12.08 19.35
CA GLU A 154 6.20 11.31 20.60
C GLU A 154 5.89 9.82 20.41
N ILE A 155 4.88 9.48 19.59
CA ILE A 155 4.52 8.08 19.32
C ILE A 155 5.59 7.42 18.44
N GLU A 156 6.16 8.12 17.48
CA GLU A 156 7.23 7.61 16.62
C GLU A 156 8.50 7.26 17.42
N HIS A 157 8.67 7.81 18.65
CA HIS A 157 9.75 7.41 19.55
C HIS A 157 9.53 6.05 20.24
N ILE A 158 8.30 5.54 20.30
CA ILE A 158 7.96 4.26 20.94
C ILE A 158 7.64 3.15 19.94
N ASP A 159 7.72 3.44 18.64
CA ASP A 159 7.35 2.54 17.54
C ASP A 159 8.20 1.27 17.56
N ASP A 160 9.53 1.43 17.58
CA ASP A 160 10.50 0.32 17.67
C ASP A 160 10.23 -0.61 18.88
N GLU A 161 9.76 -0.04 19.99
CA GLU A 161 9.47 -0.75 21.23
C GLU A 161 8.12 -1.46 21.17
N ALA A 162 7.14 -0.88 20.48
CA ALA A 162 5.86 -1.50 20.17
C ALA A 162 6.04 -2.70 19.22
N ASP A 163 6.82 -2.54 18.17
CA ASP A 163 7.17 -3.62 17.23
C ASP A 163 7.90 -4.77 17.93
N SER A 164 8.86 -4.43 18.79
CA SER A 164 9.57 -5.42 19.61
C SER A 164 8.64 -6.19 20.57
N ALA A 165 7.49 -5.61 20.91
CA ALA A 165 6.44 -6.24 21.71
C ALA A 165 5.38 -6.97 20.86
N GLY A 166 5.52 -6.97 19.53
CA GLY A 166 4.58 -7.58 18.58
C GLY A 166 3.29 -6.79 18.41
N ILE A 167 3.36 -5.45 18.52
CA ILE A 167 2.23 -4.54 18.34
C ILE A 167 2.48 -3.72 17.07
N ASP A 168 1.70 -3.99 16.02
CA ASP A 168 1.79 -3.19 14.80
C ASP A 168 1.20 -1.80 15.06
N PHE A 169 2.01 -0.75 14.92
CA PHE A 169 1.53 0.63 15.05
C PHE A 169 1.22 1.23 13.68
N VAL A 170 -0.02 1.69 13.49
CA VAL A 170 -0.43 2.39 12.27
C VAL A 170 -1.07 3.75 12.57
N LYS A 171 -1.04 4.66 11.60
CA LYS A 171 -1.74 5.94 11.64
C LYS A 171 -2.80 6.06 10.55
N ILE A 172 -3.95 6.62 10.91
CA ILE A 172 -5.11 6.73 10.01
C ILE A 172 -5.68 8.15 10.04
N ASN A 173 -5.82 8.74 8.86
CA ASN A 173 -6.56 9.99 8.63
C ASN A 173 -7.92 9.69 7.99
N ASP A 174 -8.82 9.11 8.79
CA ASP A 174 -10.21 8.82 8.42
C ASP A 174 -11.11 9.21 9.60
N LYS A 175 -11.59 10.46 9.60
CA LYS A 175 -12.51 10.98 10.64
C LYS A 175 -13.81 10.19 10.72
N LYS A 176 -14.24 9.54 9.63
CA LYS A 176 -15.48 8.77 9.61
C LYS A 176 -15.26 7.44 10.35
N LEU A 177 -14.16 6.74 10.07
CA LEU A 177 -13.78 5.52 10.78
C LEU A 177 -13.57 5.80 12.27
N ALA A 178 -12.86 6.89 12.60
CA ALA A 178 -12.65 7.32 13.98
C ALA A 178 -13.99 7.41 14.75
N LYS A 179 -14.99 8.09 14.17
CA LYS A 179 -16.32 8.24 14.76
C LYS A 179 -17.07 6.90 14.90
N GLU A 180 -16.97 6.03 13.90
CA GLU A 180 -17.55 4.68 13.95
C GLU A 180 -16.98 3.85 15.10
N LEU A 181 -15.72 4.11 15.47
CA LEU A 181 -15.01 3.47 16.60
C LEU A 181 -15.11 4.27 17.92
N GLY A 182 -16.02 5.24 18.01
CA GLY A 182 -16.27 6.00 19.24
C GLY A 182 -15.32 7.17 19.50
N VAL A 183 -14.48 7.55 18.54
CA VAL A 183 -13.56 8.69 18.63
C VAL A 183 -14.20 9.95 18.06
N PHE A 184 -14.48 10.92 18.94
CA PHE A 184 -15.10 12.20 18.57
C PHE A 184 -14.13 13.40 18.61
N ALA A 185 -12.91 13.21 19.14
CA ALA A 185 -11.86 14.20 19.20
C ALA A 185 -10.53 13.59 18.74
N LEU A 186 -9.72 14.38 18.03
CA LEU A 186 -8.41 13.97 17.53
C LEU A 186 -7.32 14.88 18.13
N PRO A 187 -6.11 14.36 18.39
CA PRO A 187 -5.66 12.98 18.12
C PRO A 187 -6.27 11.93 19.06
N ALA A 188 -6.22 10.66 18.67
CA ALA A 188 -6.61 9.55 19.53
C ALA A 188 -5.74 8.31 19.23
N VAL A 189 -5.45 7.50 20.25
CA VAL A 189 -4.78 6.21 20.12
C VAL A 189 -5.74 5.10 20.56
N LEU A 190 -5.95 4.13 19.69
CA LEU A 190 -6.78 2.95 19.94
C LEU A 190 -5.91 1.71 19.93
N PHE A 191 -6.17 0.76 20.82
CA PHE A 191 -5.51 -0.53 20.84
C PHE A 191 -6.51 -1.63 20.55
N PHE A 192 -6.13 -2.55 19.65
CA PHE A 192 -6.94 -3.69 19.29
C PHE A 192 -6.18 -4.99 19.52
N LYS A 193 -6.90 -6.02 19.99
CA LYS A 193 -6.45 -7.41 20.00
C LYS A 193 -7.13 -8.19 18.87
N MET A 194 -6.47 -9.19 18.30
CA MET A 194 -7.06 -10.07 17.28
C MET A 194 -8.41 -10.63 17.73
N GLY A 195 -9.36 -10.65 16.80
CA GLY A 195 -10.74 -11.10 17.03
C GLY A 195 -11.63 -10.15 17.85
N SER A 196 -11.07 -9.11 18.48
CA SER A 196 -11.87 -8.13 19.25
C SER A 196 -12.54 -7.13 18.31
N LYS A 197 -13.87 -6.96 18.43
CA LYS A 197 -14.60 -5.96 17.65
C LYS A 197 -14.40 -4.55 18.19
N GLU A 198 -14.34 -4.42 19.50
CA GLU A 198 -14.21 -3.14 20.19
C GLU A 198 -12.74 -2.85 20.53
N PRO A 199 -12.23 -1.64 20.24
CA PRO A 199 -10.92 -1.20 20.70
C PRO A 199 -10.94 -0.79 22.17
N VAL A 200 -9.74 -0.76 22.77
CA VAL A 200 -9.49 0.02 23.98
C VAL A 200 -9.01 1.41 23.54
N ILE A 201 -9.74 2.45 23.92
CA ILE A 201 -9.34 3.84 23.67
C ILE A 201 -8.35 4.27 24.76
N TYR A 202 -7.18 4.77 24.37
CA TYR A 202 -6.23 5.34 25.31
C TYR A 202 -6.79 6.63 25.93
N ALA A 203 -6.97 6.62 27.25
CA ALA A 203 -7.54 7.74 28.01
C ALA A 203 -6.49 8.59 28.75
N GLY A 204 -5.20 8.35 28.51
CA GLY A 204 -4.11 9.11 29.12
C GLY A 204 -3.84 10.43 28.40
N ASN A 205 -2.75 11.10 28.80
CA ASN A 205 -2.32 12.32 28.13
C ASN A 205 -1.56 11.98 26.85
N LEU A 206 -2.04 12.52 25.73
CA LEU A 206 -1.40 12.51 24.43
C LEU A 206 -0.59 13.79 24.22
#